data_AF-A0A4Y8Q981-F1
#
_entry.id   AF-A0A4Y8Q981-F1
#
_cell.length_a   1.000
_cell.length_b   1.000
_cell.length_c   1.000
_cell.angle_alpha   90.00
_cell.angle_beta   90.00
_cell.angle_gamma   90.00
#
_symmetry.space_group_name_H-M   'P 1'
#
loop_
_entity.id
_entity.type
_entity.pdbx_description
1 polymer ?
#
loop_
_entity_poly.entity_id
_entity_poly.type
_entity_poly.pdbx_seq_one_letter_code
_entity_poly.pdbx_strand_id
1 'polypeptide(L)'
;MNLKRYRLQASVWLGLLLLLAALQMVGKVTALFSDSDSLATDALGTATLDVRIDSPANLNLTLTDLVPGDSIQRTISLTNAGNVAFTLALQTDSVAPQTLLWTDAANGLQLKIDSGSAVPIATYTALNNLPLGTVAAGGTRSVDVTILFPSSADNTFQHLSQAVTFTFQAQQLTGGPR
;
A
#
# COMPACT_ATOMS: atom_id res chain seq x y z
N MET A 1 13.45 9.25 -91.07
CA MET A 1 12.73 10.25 -90.25
C MET A 1 12.14 9.57 -89.01
N ASN A 2 12.93 9.29 -87.96
CA ASN A 2 12.39 8.78 -86.67
C ASN A 2 13.33 8.97 -85.45
N LEU A 3 14.63 9.27 -85.62
CA LEU A 3 15.55 9.42 -84.48
C LEU A 3 15.23 10.61 -83.55
N LYS A 4 14.68 11.73 -84.07
CA LYS A 4 14.30 12.88 -83.23
C LYS A 4 13.11 12.57 -82.31
N ARG A 5 12.19 11.69 -82.72
CA ARG A 5 11.03 11.28 -81.90
C ARG A 5 11.45 10.35 -80.75
N TYR A 6 12.43 9.47 -80.98
CA TYR A 6 13.00 8.62 -79.94
C TYR A 6 13.75 9.42 -78.86
N ARG A 7 14.48 10.49 -79.22
CA ARG A 7 15.18 11.32 -78.23
C ARG A 7 14.22 12.13 -77.35
N LEU A 8 13.12 12.64 -77.90
CA LEU A 8 12.08 13.32 -77.14
C LEU A 8 11.29 12.34 -76.24
N GLN A 9 10.94 11.15 -76.73
CA GLN A 9 10.27 10.15 -75.91
C GLN A 9 11.20 9.61 -74.81
N ALA A 10 12.48 9.39 -75.09
CA ALA A 10 13.44 8.97 -74.08
C ALA A 10 13.59 10.00 -72.94
N SER A 11 13.57 11.29 -73.24
CA SER A 11 13.61 12.35 -72.22
C SER A 11 12.32 12.42 -71.40
N VAL A 12 11.16 12.18 -72.01
CA VAL A 12 9.86 12.11 -71.30
C VAL A 12 9.80 10.86 -70.42
N TRP A 13 10.28 9.72 -70.89
CA TRP A 13 10.37 8.48 -70.11
C TRP A 13 11.39 8.60 -68.97
N LEU A 14 12.54 9.25 -69.17
CA LEU A 14 13.53 9.48 -68.12
C LEU A 14 13.05 10.50 -67.08
N GLY A 15 12.34 11.55 -67.51
CA GLY A 15 11.69 12.51 -66.62
C GLY A 15 10.54 11.88 -65.82
N LEU A 16 9.74 11.02 -66.44
CA LEU A 16 8.69 10.25 -65.76
C LEU A 16 9.32 9.26 -64.76
N LEU A 17 10.43 8.60 -65.11
CA LEU A 17 11.17 7.71 -64.22
C LEU A 17 11.75 8.46 -63.01
N LEU A 18 12.30 9.66 -63.22
CA LEU A 18 12.82 10.52 -62.15
C LEU A 18 11.70 11.07 -61.25
N LEU A 19 10.54 11.41 -61.81
CA LEU A 19 9.36 11.83 -61.04
C LEU A 19 8.77 10.66 -60.23
N LEU A 20 8.77 9.45 -60.78
CA LEU A 20 8.38 8.23 -60.06
C LEU A 20 9.38 7.88 -58.95
N ALA A 21 10.67 8.16 -59.14
CA ALA A 21 11.70 7.98 -58.13
C ALA A 21 11.57 8.99 -56.97
N ALA A 22 11.15 10.23 -57.25
CA ALA A 22 10.95 11.25 -56.22
C ALA A 22 9.70 11.03 -55.34
N LEU A 23 8.71 10.26 -55.81
CA LEU A 23 7.49 9.93 -55.05
C LEU A 23 7.69 8.81 -54.01
N GLN A 24 8.84 8.13 -54.00
CA GLN A 24 9.15 7.07 -53.02
C GLN A 24 9.70 7.62 -51.68
N MET A 25 9.86 8.94 -51.54
CA MET A 25 10.31 9.58 -50.28
C MET A 25 9.16 10.13 -49.42
N VAL A 26 7.96 9.55 -49.54
CA VAL A 26 6.82 9.88 -48.66
C VAL A 26 6.85 8.96 -47.43
N GLY A 27 7.33 9.53 -46.33
CA GLY A 27 6.92 9.28 -44.94
C GLY A 27 6.73 7.83 -44.49
N LYS A 28 7.81 7.21 -43.99
CA LYS A 28 7.68 6.21 -42.92
C LYS A 28 8.09 6.85 -41.60
N VAL A 29 7.13 7.42 -40.88
CA VAL A 29 7.30 7.61 -39.44
C VAL A 29 6.89 6.30 -38.78
N THR A 30 7.82 5.35 -38.74
CA THR A 30 7.71 4.21 -37.83
C THR A 30 8.44 4.62 -36.56
N ALA A 31 7.70 4.91 -35.50
CA ALA A 31 8.31 4.93 -34.18
C ALA A 31 8.84 3.51 -33.91
N LEU A 32 10.15 3.34 -33.99
CA LEU A 32 10.83 2.13 -33.52
C LEU A 32 10.96 2.23 -32.01
N PHE A 33 9.95 1.75 -31.29
CA PHE A 33 10.21 1.14 -29.99
C PHE A 33 10.47 -0.34 -30.28
N SER A 34 11.73 -0.66 -30.63
CA SER A 34 12.20 -2.04 -30.69
C SER A 34 12.98 -2.29 -29.41
N ASP A 35 12.32 -2.83 -28.40
CA ASP A 35 12.96 -3.75 -27.48
C ASP A 35 12.07 -4.98 -27.38
N SER A 36 12.54 -6.06 -27.98
CA SER A 36 12.09 -7.40 -27.67
C SER A 36 13.29 -8.30 -27.94
N ASP A 37 14.28 -8.20 -27.07
CA ASP A 37 15.21 -9.30 -26.91
C ASP A 37 14.46 -10.42 -26.19
N SER A 38 14.11 -11.47 -26.94
CA SER A 38 13.59 -12.71 -26.37
C SER A 38 14.71 -13.44 -25.63
N LEU A 39 15.12 -12.90 -24.49
CA LEU A 39 15.83 -13.66 -23.48
C LEU A 39 14.77 -14.39 -22.65
N ALA A 40 14.86 -15.71 -22.61
CA ALA A 40 14.08 -16.52 -21.69
C ALA A 40 14.15 -15.89 -20.28
N THR A 41 12.98 -15.62 -19.70
CA THR A 41 12.69 -14.80 -18.50
C THR A 41 12.41 -13.32 -18.72
N ASP A 42 11.38 -13.03 -19.53
CA ASP A 42 10.62 -11.78 -19.46
C ASP A 42 9.67 -11.82 -18.23
N ALA A 43 10.26 -11.98 -17.05
CA ALA A 43 9.54 -11.79 -15.81
C ALA A 43 9.41 -10.28 -15.59
N LEU A 44 8.35 -9.70 -16.17
CA LEU A 44 7.77 -8.46 -15.68
C LEU A 44 7.35 -8.70 -14.23
N GLY A 45 8.30 -8.60 -13.31
CA GLY A 45 8.05 -8.57 -11.87
C GLY A 45 7.31 -7.28 -11.58
N THR A 46 5.98 -7.32 -11.66
CA THR A 46 5.16 -6.33 -10.99
C THR A 46 5.60 -6.32 -9.53
N ALA A 47 5.79 -5.13 -8.95
CA ALA A 47 5.96 -5.02 -7.51
C ALA A 47 4.66 -5.55 -6.88
N THR A 48 4.69 -6.79 -6.39
CA THR A 48 3.57 -7.37 -5.67
C THR A 48 3.64 -6.85 -4.24
N LEU A 49 2.60 -6.16 -3.80
CA LEU A 49 2.32 -5.97 -2.38
C LEU A 49 1.44 -7.15 -1.97
N ASP A 50 2.07 -8.17 -1.41
CA ASP A 50 1.35 -9.29 -0.82
C ASP A 50 1.54 -9.21 0.69
N VAL A 51 0.49 -8.80 1.40
CA VAL A 51 0.50 -8.69 2.86
C VAL A 51 -0.23 -9.90 3.39
N ARG A 52 0.55 -10.87 3.88
CA ARG A 52 -0.03 -12.04 4.55
C ARG A 52 -0.08 -11.75 6.04
N ILE A 53 -1.31 -11.61 6.54
CA ILE A 53 -1.59 -11.44 7.97
C ILE A 53 -2.03 -12.82 8.48
N ASP A 54 -1.30 -13.40 9.45
CA ASP A 54 -1.66 -14.69 10.06
C ASP A 54 -2.78 -14.53 11.13
N SER A 55 -3.50 -13.40 11.10
CA SER A 55 -4.69 -13.05 11.88
C SER A 55 -5.60 -12.16 11.02
N PRO A 56 -6.89 -11.95 11.37
CA PRO A 56 -7.75 -11.08 10.56
C PRO A 56 -7.13 -9.68 10.43
N ALA A 57 -7.21 -9.09 9.24
CA ALA A 57 -6.66 -7.76 8.94
C ALA A 57 -7.14 -6.66 9.89
N ASN A 58 -8.30 -6.91 10.50
CA ASN A 58 -8.89 -6.12 11.56
C ASN A 58 -9.04 -6.99 12.81
N LEU A 59 -8.48 -6.56 13.93
CA LEU A 59 -8.68 -7.20 15.23
C LEU A 59 -9.82 -6.47 15.96
N ASN A 60 -10.96 -7.13 16.07
CA ASN A 60 -12.11 -6.64 16.82
C ASN A 60 -12.09 -7.25 18.23
N LEU A 61 -12.08 -6.38 19.25
CA LEU A 61 -12.10 -6.77 20.65
C LEU A 61 -13.31 -6.14 21.32
N THR A 62 -14.16 -6.99 21.91
CA THR A 62 -15.23 -6.53 22.80
C THR A 62 -14.75 -6.68 24.23
N LEU A 63 -14.68 -5.56 24.94
CA LEU A 63 -14.22 -5.46 26.31
C LEU A 63 -15.44 -5.35 27.21
N THR A 64 -15.65 -6.33 28.08
CA THR A 64 -16.80 -6.40 29.01
C THR A 64 -16.30 -6.80 30.38
N ASP A 65 -17.05 -6.40 31.42
CA ASP A 65 -16.82 -6.83 32.80
C ASP A 65 -15.37 -6.62 33.29
N LEU A 66 -14.74 -5.54 32.82
CA LEU A 66 -13.38 -5.18 33.21
C LEU A 66 -13.34 -4.67 34.66
N VAL A 67 -12.33 -5.08 35.39
CA VAL A 67 -12.01 -4.62 36.75
C VAL A 67 -10.78 -3.71 36.70
N PRO A 68 -10.75 -2.59 37.46
CA PRO A 68 -9.60 -1.70 37.47
C PRO A 68 -8.27 -2.44 37.69
N GLY A 69 -7.31 -2.25 36.78
CA GLY A 69 -6.04 -2.97 36.74
C GLY A 69 -5.97 -4.11 35.72
N ASP A 70 -7.07 -4.46 35.05
CA ASP A 70 -7.07 -5.49 34.01
C ASP A 70 -6.18 -5.13 32.81
N SER A 71 -5.57 -6.15 32.21
CA SER A 71 -4.78 -6.01 30.99
C SER A 71 -5.05 -7.15 30.02
N ILE A 72 -5.19 -6.82 28.74
CA ILE A 72 -5.42 -7.77 27.64
C ILE A 72 -4.35 -7.54 26.59
N GLN A 73 -3.48 -8.53 26.41
CA GLN A 73 -2.42 -8.51 25.39
C GLN A 73 -2.78 -9.42 24.21
N ARG A 74 -2.48 -8.96 22.99
CA ARG A 74 -2.61 -9.70 21.74
C ARG A 74 -1.38 -9.47 20.86
N THR A 75 -0.79 -10.54 20.36
CA THR A 75 0.33 -10.48 19.41
C THR A 75 -0.19 -10.68 17.99
N ILE A 76 0.15 -9.79 17.08
CA ILE A 76 -0.18 -9.87 15.66
C ILE A 76 1.11 -9.99 14.87
N SER A 77 1.22 -11.02 14.03
CA SER A 77 2.34 -11.19 13.10
C SER A 77 1.93 -10.80 11.69
N LEU A 78 2.66 -9.84 11.12
CA LEU A 78 2.47 -9.35 9.76
C LEU A 78 3.69 -9.74 8.92
N THR A 79 3.46 -10.41 7.80
CA THR A 79 4.52 -10.80 6.87
C THR A 79 4.35 -10.06 5.55
N ASN A 80 5.44 -9.45 5.08
CA ASN A 80 5.54 -8.91 3.73
C ASN A 80 5.90 -10.05 2.77
N ALA A 81 4.91 -10.68 2.16
CA ALA A 81 5.12 -11.67 1.10
C ALA A 81 5.44 -11.02 -0.26
N GLY A 82 5.39 -9.69 -0.34
CA GLY A 82 5.71 -8.91 -1.52
C GLY A 82 7.20 -8.70 -1.77
N ASN A 83 7.50 -8.09 -2.92
CA ASN A 83 8.87 -7.81 -3.39
C ASN A 83 9.35 -6.38 -3.06
N VAL A 84 8.51 -5.55 -2.43
CA VAL A 84 8.84 -4.17 -2.04
C VAL A 84 8.56 -3.97 -0.56
N ALA A 85 9.41 -3.21 0.12
CA ALA A 85 9.18 -2.85 1.52
C ALA A 85 7.93 -1.95 1.67
N PHE A 86 7.23 -2.09 2.79
CA PHE A 86 6.09 -1.22 3.13
C PHE A 86 6.26 -0.62 4.52
N THR A 87 5.64 0.54 4.74
CA THR A 87 5.49 1.15 6.05
C THR A 87 4.19 0.68 6.68
N LEU A 88 4.25 0.30 7.95
CA LEU A 88 3.12 -0.16 8.75
C LEU A 88 2.65 0.96 9.66
N ALA A 89 1.35 1.17 9.72
CA ALA A 89 0.69 2.02 10.70
C ALA A 89 -0.48 1.27 11.35
N LEU A 90 -0.74 1.58 12.63
CA LEU A 90 -1.92 1.12 13.33
C LEU A 90 -2.98 2.21 13.34
N GLN A 91 -4.19 1.82 12.98
CA GLN A 91 -5.42 2.57 13.20
C GLN A 91 -6.25 1.91 14.31
N THR A 92 -6.83 2.69 15.21
CA THR A 92 -7.76 2.19 16.24
C THR A 92 -9.07 2.96 16.21
N ASP A 93 -10.18 2.25 16.16
CA ASP A 93 -11.53 2.79 16.10
C ASP A 93 -12.44 2.15 17.15
N SER A 94 -13.37 2.91 17.71
CA SER A 94 -14.45 2.37 18.54
C SER A 94 -15.67 2.03 17.70
N VAL A 95 -16.35 0.95 18.05
CA VAL A 95 -17.70 0.67 17.53
C VAL A 95 -18.72 1.36 18.42
N ALA A 96 -19.70 2.02 17.81
CA ALA A 96 -20.79 2.68 18.52
C ALA A 96 -21.75 1.66 19.18
N PRO A 97 -22.36 1.98 20.33
CA PRO A 97 -22.23 3.22 21.10
C PRO A 97 -20.92 3.30 21.89
N GLN A 98 -20.34 4.50 21.98
CA GLN A 98 -19.15 4.74 22.80
C GLN A 98 -19.53 4.85 24.28
N THR A 99 -18.75 4.22 25.15
CA THR A 99 -18.90 4.28 26.61
C THR A 99 -17.77 5.08 27.25
N LEU A 100 -17.85 5.32 28.57
CA LEU A 100 -16.80 6.02 29.32
C LEU A 100 -15.44 5.31 29.21
N LEU A 101 -15.42 3.99 29.02
CA LEU A 101 -14.19 3.23 28.73
C LEU A 101 -13.42 3.79 27.53
N TRP A 102 -14.11 4.41 26.56
CA TRP A 102 -13.50 4.99 25.38
C TRP A 102 -13.31 6.50 25.45
N THR A 103 -14.28 7.23 26.03
CA THR A 103 -14.32 8.69 25.97
C THR A 103 -13.57 9.39 27.10
N ASP A 104 -13.28 8.68 28.19
CA ASP A 104 -12.59 9.26 29.35
C ASP A 104 -11.07 9.22 29.19
N ALA A 105 -10.43 10.38 29.31
CA ALA A 105 -8.98 10.55 29.13
C ALA A 105 -8.15 10.28 30.39
N ALA A 106 -8.76 10.26 31.57
CA ALA A 106 -8.06 10.08 32.84
C ALA A 106 -8.09 8.63 33.31
N ASN A 107 -9.25 7.98 33.19
CA ASN A 107 -9.57 6.67 33.74
C ASN A 107 -10.10 5.67 32.69
N GLY A 108 -10.24 6.09 31.43
CA GLY A 108 -10.61 5.20 30.32
C GLY A 108 -9.48 4.25 29.91
N LEU A 109 -9.76 3.43 28.91
CA LEU A 109 -8.83 2.42 28.41
C LEU A 109 -7.53 3.06 27.90
N GLN A 110 -6.42 2.41 28.20
CA GLN A 110 -5.09 2.78 27.73
C GLN A 110 -4.59 1.74 26.74
N LEU A 111 -3.87 2.20 25.72
CA LEU A 111 -3.23 1.35 24.74
C LEU A 111 -1.73 1.41 24.91
N LYS A 112 -1.09 0.25 24.95
CA LYS A 112 0.35 0.07 24.90
C LYS A 112 0.69 -0.83 23.73
N ILE A 113 1.67 -0.41 22.93
CA ILE A 113 2.12 -1.18 21.75
C ILE A 113 3.58 -1.52 21.92
N ASP A 114 3.91 -2.78 21.69
CA ASP A 114 5.23 -3.36 21.95
C ASP A 114 5.71 -2.98 23.37
N SER A 115 7.00 -2.66 23.52
CA SER A 115 7.57 -2.12 24.76
C SER A 115 7.32 -0.63 24.96
N GLY A 116 6.37 -0.03 24.22
CA GLY A 116 6.03 1.39 24.27
C GLY A 116 5.37 1.83 25.58
N SER A 117 5.07 3.13 25.67
CA SER A 117 4.30 3.67 26.80
C SER A 117 2.81 3.39 26.63
N ALA A 118 2.12 3.12 27.74
CA ALA A 118 0.66 3.08 27.76
C ALA A 118 0.11 4.50 27.66
N VAL A 119 -0.83 4.73 26.76
CA VAL A 119 -1.39 6.06 26.51
C VAL A 119 -2.91 5.97 26.40
N PRO A 120 -3.69 6.91 26.98
CA PRO A 120 -5.15 6.85 27.00
C PRO A 120 -5.76 6.94 25.60
N ILE A 121 -6.66 6.01 25.27
CA ILE A 121 -7.30 5.92 23.95
C ILE A 121 -8.15 7.17 23.65
N ALA A 122 -8.83 7.73 24.65
CA ALA A 122 -9.63 8.95 24.50
C ALA A 122 -8.83 10.19 24.06
N THR A 123 -7.52 10.23 24.37
CA THR A 123 -6.64 11.36 24.01
C THR A 123 -6.11 11.27 22.58
N TYR A 124 -6.30 10.13 21.94
CA TYR A 124 -5.66 9.84 20.67
C TYR A 124 -6.52 10.27 19.48
N THR A 125 -6.33 11.51 19.07
CA THR A 125 -6.41 11.85 17.64
C THR A 125 -5.32 11.13 16.83
N ALA A 126 -4.20 10.75 17.47
CA ALA A 126 -3.02 10.15 16.82
C ALA A 126 -3.07 8.61 16.64
N LEU A 127 -4.11 7.91 17.11
CA LEU A 127 -4.28 6.48 16.82
C LEU A 127 -4.84 6.22 15.42
N ASN A 128 -5.14 7.24 14.61
CA ASN A 128 -5.58 7.05 13.23
C ASN A 128 -4.44 6.71 12.26
N ASN A 129 -3.18 6.84 12.69
CA ASN A 129 -2.01 6.52 11.86
C ASN A 129 -0.75 6.39 12.73
N LEU A 130 -0.77 5.54 13.74
CA LEU A 130 0.39 5.35 14.59
C LEU A 130 1.47 4.57 13.83
N PRO A 131 2.65 5.14 13.55
CA PRO A 131 3.68 4.44 12.80
C PRO A 131 4.28 3.29 13.61
N LEU A 132 4.30 2.10 13.01
CA LEU A 132 4.88 0.88 13.58
C LEU A 132 6.23 0.50 12.93
N GLY A 133 6.67 1.30 11.95
CA GLY A 133 7.94 1.13 11.25
C GLY A 133 7.78 0.49 9.85
N THR A 134 8.90 0.08 9.27
CA THR A 134 8.97 -0.50 7.91
C THR A 134 9.22 -2.00 7.98
N VAL A 135 8.53 -2.76 7.13
CA VAL A 135 8.74 -4.20 6.96
C VAL A 135 9.38 -4.43 5.59
N ALA A 136 10.59 -4.98 5.59
CA ALA A 136 11.32 -5.32 4.37
C ALA A 136 10.58 -6.42 3.57
N ALA A 137 10.86 -6.52 2.27
CA ALA A 137 10.35 -7.61 1.43
C ALA A 137 10.76 -8.98 2.00
N GLY A 138 9.82 -9.93 2.07
CA GLY A 138 10.00 -11.23 2.72
C GLY A 138 10.12 -11.18 4.25
N GLY A 139 10.07 -9.99 4.87
CA GLY A 139 10.24 -9.81 6.30
C GLY A 139 8.95 -10.02 7.09
N THR A 140 9.10 -10.40 8.37
CA THR A 140 7.99 -10.51 9.32
C THR A 140 8.18 -9.51 10.46
N ARG A 141 7.10 -8.83 10.83
CA ARG A 141 7.01 -7.97 12.02
C ARG A 141 5.92 -8.51 12.94
N SER A 142 6.29 -8.79 14.19
CA SER A 142 5.32 -9.03 15.26
C SER A 142 5.06 -7.72 16.00
N VAL A 143 3.80 -7.47 16.33
CA VAL A 143 3.33 -6.30 17.07
C VAL A 143 2.52 -6.79 18.25
N ASP A 144 2.91 -6.40 19.46
CA ASP A 144 2.16 -6.69 20.67
C ASP A 144 1.24 -5.53 21.01
N VAL A 145 -0.06 -5.75 20.95
CA VAL A 145 -1.08 -4.76 21.32
C VAL A 145 -1.60 -5.12 22.69
N THR A 146 -1.40 -4.23 23.67
CA THR A 146 -1.87 -4.40 25.04
C THR A 146 -2.87 -3.30 25.39
N ILE A 147 -4.08 -3.70 25.75
CA ILE A 147 -5.10 -2.81 26.30
C ILE A 147 -5.02 -2.92 27.81
N LEU A 148 -5.00 -1.78 28.50
CA LEU A 148 -4.99 -1.71 29.94
C LEU A 148 -6.20 -0.92 30.42
N PHE A 149 -6.79 -1.39 31.51
CA PHE A 149 -7.81 -0.64 32.23
C PHE A 149 -7.18 -0.06 33.51
N PRO A 150 -7.11 1.28 33.66
CA PRO A 150 -6.41 1.91 34.78
C PRO A 150 -6.94 1.47 36.14
N SER A 151 -6.04 1.27 37.11
CA SER A 151 -6.42 0.99 38.51
C SER A 151 -7.04 2.20 39.22
N SER A 152 -6.97 3.39 38.62
CA SER A 152 -7.61 4.61 39.12
C SER A 152 -9.08 4.73 38.73
N ALA A 153 -9.59 3.84 37.88
CA ALA A 153 -10.98 3.84 37.48
C ALA A 153 -11.91 3.53 38.66
N ASP A 154 -12.99 4.29 38.77
CA ASP A 154 -13.97 4.17 39.83
C ASP A 154 -15.16 3.29 39.41
N ASN A 155 -16.18 3.23 40.28
CA ASN A 155 -17.37 2.41 40.05
C ASN A 155 -18.23 2.86 38.85
N THR A 156 -18.00 4.04 38.27
CA THR A 156 -18.75 4.52 37.11
C THR A 156 -18.43 3.73 35.84
N PHE A 157 -17.32 2.99 35.83
CA PHE A 157 -16.90 2.14 34.71
C PHE A 157 -17.43 0.69 34.80
N GLN A 158 -18.08 0.32 35.91
CA GLN A 158 -18.60 -1.04 36.08
C GLN A 158 -19.70 -1.36 35.06
N HIS A 159 -19.72 -2.61 34.58
CA HIS A 159 -20.67 -3.13 33.59
C HIS A 159 -20.65 -2.43 32.22
N LEU A 160 -19.72 -1.51 31.99
CA LEU A 160 -19.54 -0.91 30.69
C LEU A 160 -18.93 -1.93 29.73
N SER A 161 -19.37 -1.84 28.48
CA SER A 161 -18.86 -2.64 27.38
C SER A 161 -18.37 -1.72 26.27
N GLN A 162 -17.17 -1.96 25.76
CA GLN A 162 -16.64 -1.23 24.62
C GLN A 162 -16.10 -2.19 23.57
N ALA A 163 -16.62 -2.10 22.37
CA ALA A 163 -16.05 -2.74 21.20
C ALA A 163 -15.02 -1.80 20.54
N VAL A 164 -13.84 -2.35 20.26
CA VAL A 164 -12.70 -1.67 19.66
C VAL A 164 -12.20 -2.46 18.47
N THR A 165 -11.91 -1.77 17.37
CA THR A 165 -11.32 -2.32 16.15
C THR A 165 -9.92 -1.77 15.97
N PHE A 166 -8.96 -2.67 15.78
CA PHE A 166 -7.58 -2.35 15.41
C PHE A 166 -7.35 -2.73 13.95
N THR A 167 -6.95 -1.77 13.14
CA THR A 167 -6.73 -1.93 11.70
C THR A 167 -5.26 -1.68 11.40
N PHE A 168 -4.58 -2.65 10.78
CA PHE A 168 -3.19 -2.49 10.38
C PHE A 168 -3.11 -2.04 8.93
N GLN A 169 -2.61 -0.83 8.71
CA GLN A 169 -2.46 -0.22 7.39
C GLN A 169 -1.03 -0.41 6.88
N ALA A 170 -0.88 -1.16 5.79
CA ALA A 170 0.39 -1.30 5.08
C ALA A 170 0.40 -0.38 3.85
N GLN A 171 1.38 0.52 3.79
CA GLN A 171 1.59 1.42 2.65
C GLN A 171 2.92 1.08 1.97
N GLN A 172 2.88 0.69 0.70
CA GLN A 172 4.08 0.39 -0.06
C GLN A 172 4.96 1.65 -0.19
N LEU A 173 6.27 1.50 0.02
CA LEU A 173 7.22 2.55 -0.34
C LEU A 173 7.22 2.71 -1.86
N THR A 174 7.18 3.95 -2.35
CA THR A 174 7.28 4.22 -3.79
C THR A 174 8.54 3.54 -4.32
N GLY A 175 8.38 2.70 -5.35
CA GLY A 175 9.52 2.04 -5.98
C GLY A 175 10.55 3.11 -6.36
N GLY A 176 11.77 2.97 -5.86
CA GLY A 176 12.85 3.91 -6.15
C GLY A 176 13.02 4.06 -7.67
N PRO A 177 13.49 5.23 -8.14
CA PRO A 177 13.77 5.41 -9.57
C PRO A 177 14.71 4.29 -10.02
N ARG A 178 14.33 3.69 -11.15
CA ARG A 178 15.08 2.63 -11.83
C ARG A 178 16.43 3.15 -12.30
#